data_AF-A0AAW0PXX9-F1
#
_entry.id   AF-A0AAW0PXX9-F1
#
_cell.length_a   1.000
_cell.length_b   1.000
_cell.length_c   1.000
_cell.angle_alpha   90.00
_cell.angle_beta   90.00
_cell.angle_gamma   90.00
#
_symmetry.space_group_name_H-M   'P 1'
#
loop_
_entity.id
_entity.type
_entity.pdbx_description
1 polymer ?
#
loop_
_entity_poly.entity_id
_entity_poly.type
_entity_poly.pdbx_seq_one_letter_code
_entity_poly.pdbx_strand_id
1 'polypeptide(L)'
;MGVRFSGSRNRTLQYVFVVRSGCADQKNDSSQPITFNMADAESLFTNNNVLTPNGFERMKSEDGAMKDAVSFEDETVRLKEVMSRVPTPPPPGEMSSGPVAESWCYTQVKVVKFSYMWTINNFSFCREEMGEVLKSSTFSSGPNDKMKWCLRVNPKGLDDESKDYLSLYLLLVSCPKSEVRAKFKFSLLNAKREETKAMESQRAYRFVQGKDWGFKKFIRRDFLLDEANGLLPDDKLTLFCEVSVVQDSVNISGQSNMNMLKVPECQLSDDLGNLWECSRFTDCSLYVGGQEFKAHKSILAARSPVFNAMFEHEMEESKKNRVTSVTWTQKSLRK
;
A
#
# COMPACT_ATOMS: atom_id res chain seq x y z
N MET A 1 -46.94 7.73 0.97
CA MET A 1 -46.57 7.69 2.40
C MET A 1 -45.10 8.05 2.52
N GLY A 2 -44.78 9.21 3.07
CA GLY A 2 -43.40 9.66 3.27
C GLY A 2 -43.13 9.82 4.75
N VAL A 3 -42.02 9.26 5.23
CA VAL A 3 -41.50 9.52 6.56
C VAL A 3 -40.32 10.48 6.41
N ARG A 4 -40.44 11.66 7.03
CA ARG A 4 -39.32 12.60 7.24
C ARG A 4 -38.58 12.20 8.51
N PHE A 5 -37.26 12.29 8.48
CA PHE A 5 -36.47 12.54 9.68
C PHE A 5 -35.59 13.77 9.46
N SER A 6 -35.78 14.75 10.35
CA SER A 6 -34.96 15.95 10.50
C SER A 6 -33.93 15.71 11.61
N GLY A 7 -32.68 16.11 11.40
CA GLY A 7 -31.64 16.07 12.44
C GLY A 7 -30.25 16.44 11.95
N SER A 8 -29.98 17.74 11.91
CA SER A 8 -28.65 18.40 11.84
C SER A 8 -27.72 17.83 12.94
N ARG A 9 -26.38 17.82 12.89
CA ARG A 9 -25.41 18.71 12.24
C ARG A 9 -24.00 18.11 12.48
N ASN A 10 -23.24 17.70 11.46
CA ASN A 10 -21.83 18.09 11.27
C ASN A 10 -21.13 17.35 10.11
N ARG A 11 -20.46 18.16 9.29
CA ARG A 11 -19.42 17.85 8.27
C ARG A 11 -19.91 17.37 6.89
N THR A 12 -20.14 18.39 6.06
CA THR A 12 -19.67 18.55 4.67
C THR A 12 -19.49 17.28 3.85
N LEU A 13 -20.55 16.90 3.13
CA LEU A 13 -20.42 16.26 1.83
C LEU A 13 -21.18 17.14 0.84
N GLN A 14 -20.43 17.79 -0.07
CA GLN A 14 -21.03 18.43 -1.23
C GLN A 14 -21.57 17.33 -2.13
N TYR A 15 -22.89 17.14 -2.13
CA TYR A 15 -23.59 16.43 -3.17
C TYR A 15 -23.99 17.45 -4.24
N VAL A 16 -23.37 17.39 -5.42
CA VAL A 16 -23.91 18.06 -6.60
C VAL A 16 -24.93 17.12 -7.22
N PHE A 17 -26.21 17.39 -6.95
CA PHE A 17 -27.33 16.84 -7.72
C PHE A 17 -27.50 17.68 -8.99
N VAL A 18 -27.48 17.04 -10.15
CA VAL A 18 -28.09 17.62 -11.35
C VAL A 18 -29.39 16.87 -11.61
N VAL A 19 -30.49 17.57 -11.39
CA VAL A 19 -31.84 17.17 -11.79
C VAL A 19 -32.26 18.05 -12.97
N ARG A 20 -32.65 17.43 -14.09
CA ARG A 20 -33.59 17.97 -15.09
C ARG A 20 -34.41 16.76 -15.58
N SER A 21 -35.73 16.63 -15.35
CA SER A 21 -36.88 17.36 -15.94
C SER A 21 -36.79 17.41 -17.47
N GLY A 22 -37.68 16.88 -18.30
CA GLY A 22 -39.03 16.30 -18.19
C GLY A 22 -39.58 16.17 -19.64
N CYS A 23 -40.54 15.27 -19.84
CA CYS A 23 -41.20 14.84 -21.09
C CYS A 23 -41.50 15.86 -22.21
N ALA A 24 -41.41 15.42 -23.47
CA ALA A 24 -42.47 15.54 -24.50
C ALA A 24 -42.18 14.70 -25.76
N ASP A 25 -43.21 13.99 -26.24
CA ASP A 25 -43.26 13.13 -27.42
C ASP A 25 -42.99 13.82 -28.76
N GLN A 26 -42.38 13.09 -29.70
CA GLN A 26 -42.83 13.08 -31.09
C GLN A 26 -42.37 11.80 -31.82
N LYS A 27 -43.35 11.08 -32.38
CA LYS A 27 -43.19 9.95 -33.30
C LYS A 27 -42.48 10.40 -34.58
N ASN A 28 -41.49 9.63 -35.03
CA ASN A 28 -41.46 9.26 -36.44
C ASN A 28 -40.73 7.92 -36.64
N ASP A 29 -41.31 7.12 -37.53
CA ASP A 29 -40.97 5.76 -37.90
C ASP A 29 -39.96 5.77 -39.06
N SER A 30 -38.82 5.10 -38.90
CA SER A 30 -38.09 4.46 -40.01
C SER A 30 -36.93 3.60 -39.49
N SER A 31 -37.00 2.33 -39.86
CA SER A 31 -36.08 1.21 -39.69
C SER A 31 -34.60 1.46 -40.01
N GLN A 32 -33.70 0.85 -39.20
CA GLN A 32 -32.56 -0.06 -39.57
C GLN A 32 -31.62 -0.23 -38.35
N PRO A 33 -30.98 -1.41 -38.15
CA PRO A 33 -30.20 -1.72 -36.95
C PRO A 33 -28.80 -1.09 -37.00
N ILE A 34 -28.40 -0.41 -35.92
CA ILE A 34 -27.02 0.06 -35.76
C ILE A 34 -26.26 -0.96 -34.92
N THR A 35 -25.39 -1.72 -35.58
CA THR A 35 -24.32 -2.50 -34.95
C THR A 35 -23.24 -1.53 -34.45
N PHE A 36 -23.09 -1.40 -33.13
CA PHE A 36 -21.91 -0.74 -32.56
C PHE A 36 -20.81 -1.78 -32.28
N ASN A 37 -19.69 -1.57 -32.95
CA ASN A 37 -18.45 -2.32 -32.75
C ASN A 37 -17.77 -1.80 -31.48
N MET A 38 -17.40 -2.69 -30.58
CA MET A 38 -16.80 -2.38 -29.29
C MET A 38 -15.30 -2.09 -29.47
N ALA A 39 -14.97 -0.85 -29.80
CA ALA A 39 -13.62 -0.32 -29.75
C ALA A 39 -13.67 1.20 -29.60
N ASP A 40 -14.04 1.68 -28.41
CA ASP A 40 -13.79 3.05 -27.93
C ASP A 40 -14.09 3.12 -26.43
N ALA A 41 -13.24 2.46 -25.63
CA ALA A 41 -13.18 2.66 -24.19
C ALA A 41 -11.77 2.39 -23.66
N GLU A 42 -10.74 2.80 -24.40
CA GLU A 42 -9.37 2.93 -23.88
C GLU A 42 -8.74 4.21 -24.44
N SER A 43 -9.12 5.38 -23.89
CA SER A 43 -8.31 6.60 -24.04
C SER A 43 -8.61 7.63 -22.95
N LEU A 44 -8.59 7.21 -21.69
CA LEU A 44 -8.37 8.14 -20.58
C LEU A 44 -7.29 7.53 -19.70
N PHE A 45 -6.03 7.74 -20.11
CA PHE A 45 -4.82 7.96 -19.30
C PHE A 45 -3.59 7.69 -20.17
N THR A 46 -3.17 8.67 -20.98
CA THR A 46 -1.74 8.87 -21.31
C THR A 46 -1.50 10.34 -21.59
N ASN A 47 -0.35 10.80 -21.11
CA ASN A 47 -0.01 12.19 -20.85
C ASN A 47 0.16 13.05 -22.10
N ASN A 48 -0.13 14.33 -21.91
CA ASN A 48 0.37 15.47 -22.69
C ASN A 48 1.90 15.38 -22.89
N ASN A 49 2.38 15.27 -24.12
CA ASN A 49 3.10 16.35 -24.80
C ASN A 49 3.66 15.96 -26.18
N VAL A 50 3.22 16.74 -27.17
CA VAL A 50 3.96 17.34 -28.30
C VAL A 50 4.50 16.43 -29.43
N LEU A 51 3.94 16.75 -30.60
CA LEU A 51 4.16 16.34 -31.99
C LEU A 51 5.63 16.40 -32.49
N THR A 52 6.00 15.50 -33.40
CA THR A 52 6.26 15.81 -34.84
C THR A 52 6.47 14.52 -35.68
N PRO A 53 6.21 14.55 -37.02
CA PRO A 53 6.22 13.37 -37.89
C PRO A 53 7.47 13.27 -38.76
N ASN A 54 7.95 12.05 -39.05
CA ASN A 54 8.53 11.61 -40.34
C ASN A 54 9.09 10.18 -40.25
N GLY A 55 8.92 9.39 -41.33
CA GLY A 55 9.89 8.35 -41.71
C GLY A 55 9.42 6.90 -41.71
N PHE A 56 9.05 6.43 -42.90
CA PHE A 56 9.11 5.06 -43.44
C PHE A 56 10.08 4.07 -42.75
N GLU A 57 9.64 2.85 -42.40
CA GLU A 57 10.05 1.57 -43.04
C GLU A 57 9.59 0.32 -42.27
N ARG A 58 9.50 -0.78 -43.03
CA ARG A 58 8.89 -2.08 -42.76
C ARG A 58 9.98 -3.10 -42.39
N MET A 59 9.87 -3.85 -41.28
CA MET A 59 10.43 -5.20 -41.17
C MET A 59 9.85 -6.02 -40.01
N LYS A 60 9.65 -7.32 -40.28
CA LYS A 60 9.08 -8.38 -39.42
C LYS A 60 10.13 -8.91 -38.42
N SER A 61 9.70 -9.39 -37.24
CA SER A 61 9.94 -10.79 -36.77
C SER A 61 9.62 -11.00 -35.28
N GLU A 62 8.80 -12.03 -35.03
CA GLU A 62 8.79 -13.07 -33.98
C GLU A 62 9.20 -12.81 -32.51
N ASP A 63 8.30 -13.29 -31.65
CA ASP A 63 8.47 -14.06 -30.42
C ASP A 63 9.06 -13.45 -29.14
N GLY A 64 8.25 -13.55 -28.07
CA GLY A 64 8.75 -13.79 -26.71
C GLY A 64 8.25 -12.82 -25.63
N ALA A 65 7.00 -12.93 -25.20
CA ALA A 65 6.55 -12.33 -23.93
C ALA A 65 5.98 -13.41 -22.99
N MET A 66 6.84 -13.91 -22.10
CA MET A 66 6.45 -14.67 -20.93
C MET A 66 6.29 -13.70 -19.76
N LYS A 67 5.03 -13.49 -19.37
CA LYS A 67 4.51 -13.34 -18.00
C LYS A 67 5.17 -12.31 -17.06
N ASP A 68 4.48 -11.18 -16.87
CA ASP A 68 4.39 -10.50 -15.57
C ASP A 68 2.91 -10.35 -15.19
N ALA A 69 2.37 -11.39 -14.57
CA ALA A 69 1.09 -11.33 -13.86
C ALA A 69 1.41 -10.99 -12.39
N VAL A 70 1.48 -9.69 -12.07
CA VAL A 70 1.42 -9.26 -10.68
C VAL A 70 -0.05 -9.32 -10.25
N SER A 71 -0.28 -10.20 -9.30
CA SER A 71 -1.54 -10.61 -8.69
C SER A 71 -2.42 -9.44 -8.24
N PHE A 72 -3.58 -9.29 -8.90
CA PHE A 72 -4.74 -8.52 -8.44
C PHE A 72 -5.49 -9.18 -7.26
N GLU A 73 -4.94 -10.25 -6.69
CA GLU A 73 -5.60 -11.06 -5.65
C GLU A 73 -5.41 -10.52 -4.21
N ASP A 74 -4.51 -9.56 -3.98
CA ASP A 74 -4.22 -9.06 -2.61
C ASP A 74 -5.16 -7.93 -2.14
N GLU A 75 -5.75 -7.17 -3.06
CA GLU A 75 -6.66 -6.05 -2.71
C GLU A 75 -8.10 -6.50 -2.40
N THR A 76 -8.56 -7.60 -3.00
CA THR A 76 -9.93 -8.12 -2.79
C THR A 76 -10.09 -8.84 -1.45
N VAL A 77 -9.01 -9.41 -0.91
CA VAL A 77 -9.00 -10.00 0.45
C VAL A 77 -9.11 -8.90 1.50
N ARG A 78 -8.44 -7.75 1.32
CA ARG A 78 -8.52 -6.62 2.25
C ARG A 78 -9.89 -5.96 2.30
N LEU A 79 -10.63 -5.92 1.19
CA LEU A 79 -11.95 -5.29 1.15
C LEU A 79 -13.06 -6.14 1.79
N LYS A 80 -12.93 -7.48 1.80
CA LYS A 80 -13.85 -8.37 2.54
C LYS A 80 -13.72 -8.24 4.06
N GLU A 81 -12.57 -7.76 4.57
CA GLU A 81 -12.31 -7.66 6.00
C GLU A 81 -12.81 -6.35 6.66
N VAL A 82 -13.21 -5.35 5.85
CA VAL A 82 -13.51 -3.99 6.33
C VAL A 82 -15.00 -3.75 6.64
N MET A 83 -15.91 -4.67 6.31
CA MET A 83 -17.36 -4.40 6.32
C MET A 83 -18.17 -4.93 7.53
N SER A 84 -17.56 -5.50 8.57
CA SER A 84 -18.38 -5.91 9.75
C SER A 84 -17.70 -6.00 11.12
N ARG A 85 -16.42 -5.63 11.27
CA ARG A 85 -15.78 -5.79 12.60
C ARG A 85 -15.96 -4.54 13.46
N VAL A 86 -16.90 -4.60 14.41
CA VAL A 86 -16.81 -3.77 15.62
C VAL A 86 -15.45 -4.08 16.27
N PRO A 87 -14.63 -3.08 16.61
CA PRO A 87 -13.35 -3.33 17.25
C PRO A 87 -13.56 -4.11 18.55
N THR A 88 -13.07 -5.34 18.61
CA THR A 88 -13.06 -6.14 19.84
C THR A 88 -11.75 -5.90 20.59
N PRO A 89 -11.79 -5.77 21.92
CA PRO A 89 -10.57 -5.68 22.72
C PRO A 89 -9.72 -6.95 22.51
N PRO A 90 -8.39 -6.87 22.63
CA PRO A 90 -7.53 -8.05 22.62
C PRO A 90 -8.00 -9.02 23.72
N PRO A 91 -7.98 -10.34 23.47
CA PRO A 91 -8.46 -11.32 24.43
C PRO A 91 -7.69 -11.15 25.75
N PRO A 92 -8.37 -11.04 26.90
CA PRO A 92 -7.70 -11.05 28.18
C PRO A 92 -6.93 -12.36 28.30
N GLY A 93 -5.62 -12.28 28.50
CA GLY A 93 -4.86 -13.40 29.05
C GLY A 93 -5.54 -13.86 30.34
N GLU A 94 -5.55 -15.17 30.56
CA GLU A 94 -6.28 -15.91 31.59
C GLU A 94 -6.65 -15.10 32.85
N MET A 95 -7.96 -15.08 33.12
CA MET A 95 -8.70 -14.52 34.26
C MET A 95 -7.87 -13.89 35.38
N SER A 96 -8.01 -12.57 35.54
CA SER A 96 -7.79 -11.89 36.82
C SER A 96 -8.73 -10.69 36.95
N SER A 97 -9.27 -10.50 38.15
CA SER A 97 -10.18 -9.45 38.59
C SER A 97 -9.53 -8.06 38.54
N GLY A 98 -9.27 -7.56 37.33
CA GLY A 98 -8.72 -6.23 37.07
C GLY A 98 -9.82 -5.16 36.97
N PRO A 99 -9.45 -3.88 37.08
CA PRO A 99 -10.37 -2.76 36.90
C PRO A 99 -10.98 -2.80 35.49
N VAL A 100 -12.30 -2.75 35.41
CA VAL A 100 -13.05 -2.69 34.15
C VAL A 100 -13.25 -1.22 33.78
N ALA A 101 -12.69 -0.80 32.65
CA ALA A 101 -12.88 0.55 32.12
C ALA A 101 -14.06 0.60 31.14
N GLU A 102 -14.88 1.66 31.23
CA GLU A 102 -16.00 1.94 30.30
C GLU A 102 -15.54 2.37 28.90
N SER A 103 -14.29 2.83 28.79
CA SER A 103 -13.68 3.24 27.54
C SER A 103 -12.27 2.68 27.46
N TRP A 104 -11.92 2.19 26.28
CA TRP A 104 -10.58 1.69 26.00
C TRP A 104 -10.05 2.32 24.72
N CYS A 105 -8.73 2.44 24.66
CA CYS A 105 -8.02 2.85 23.46
C CYS A 105 -6.75 2.02 23.36
N TYR A 106 -6.45 1.50 22.17
CA TYR A 106 -5.12 1.03 21.84
C TYR A 106 -4.55 1.89 20.72
N THR A 107 -3.28 2.23 20.86
CA THR A 107 -2.51 2.94 19.84
C THR A 107 -1.61 1.94 19.15
N GLN A 108 -1.75 1.81 17.83
CA GLN A 108 -0.80 1.06 17.01
C GLN A 108 0.17 2.03 16.34
N VAL A 109 1.46 1.89 16.67
CA VAL A 109 2.54 2.64 16.03
C VAL A 109 3.07 1.82 14.87
N LYS A 110 2.91 2.33 13.65
CA LYS A 110 3.43 1.67 12.46
C LYS A 110 4.94 1.93 12.34
N VAL A 111 5.72 0.88 12.06
CA VAL A 111 7.17 0.97 11.87
C VAL A 111 7.54 0.36 10.52
N VAL A 112 8.31 1.09 9.72
CA VAL A 112 8.88 0.59 8.47
C VAL A 112 10.36 0.28 8.71
N LYS A 113 10.77 -0.94 8.36
CA LYS A 113 12.15 -1.42 8.51
C LYS A 113 12.77 -1.64 7.15
N PHE A 114 14.03 -1.25 7.00
CA PHE A 114 14.84 -1.53 5.83
C PHE A 114 16.31 -1.54 6.23
N SER A 115 17.15 -2.14 5.39
CA SER A 115 18.59 -2.21 5.61
C SER A 115 19.37 -1.76 4.39
N TYR A 116 20.62 -1.36 4.62
CA TYR A 116 21.54 -0.89 3.60
C TYR A 116 22.94 -1.42 3.89
N MET A 117 23.59 -1.93 2.85
CA MET A 117 24.95 -2.45 2.91
C MET A 117 25.86 -1.55 2.07
N TRP A 118 26.99 -1.14 2.65
CA TRP A 118 27.98 -0.32 1.98
C TRP A 118 29.37 -0.91 2.16
N THR A 119 30.00 -1.28 1.05
CA THR A 119 31.38 -1.75 1.03
C THR A 119 32.31 -0.65 0.53
N ILE A 120 33.34 -0.36 1.32
CA ILE A 120 34.45 0.53 0.97
C ILE A 120 35.64 -0.36 0.65
N ASN A 121 36.08 -0.36 -0.61
CA ASN A 121 37.23 -1.15 -1.06
C ASN A 121 38.54 -0.42 -0.75
N ASN A 122 39.61 -1.19 -0.52
CA ASN A 122 40.94 -0.68 -0.22
C ASN A 122 40.92 0.29 0.97
N PHE A 123 40.24 -0.09 2.06
CA PHE A 123 39.94 0.79 3.18
C PHE A 123 41.22 1.30 3.88
N SER A 124 42.26 0.46 3.97
CA SER A 124 43.55 0.87 4.52
C SER A 124 44.23 2.01 3.72
N PHE A 125 43.84 2.19 2.45
CA PHE A 125 44.34 3.25 1.56
C PHE A 125 43.48 4.52 1.55
N CYS A 126 42.45 4.61 2.39
CA CYS A 126 41.64 5.82 2.53
C CYS A 126 42.52 7.04 2.83
N ARG A 127 42.45 8.05 1.97
CA ARG A 127 43.25 9.28 2.06
C ARG A 127 42.63 10.32 2.98
N GLU A 128 41.38 10.14 3.37
CA GLU A 128 40.63 11.08 4.19
C GLU A 128 41.41 11.40 5.47
N GLU A 129 41.57 12.70 5.74
CA GLU A 129 42.13 13.17 7.00
C GLU A 129 41.07 13.24 8.11
N MET A 130 41.52 13.50 9.34
CA MET A 130 40.60 13.66 10.47
C MET A 130 39.55 14.74 10.16
N GLY A 131 38.28 14.43 10.43
CA GLY A 131 37.14 15.30 10.11
C GLY A 131 36.63 15.20 8.67
N GLU A 132 37.43 14.67 7.73
CA GLU A 132 36.97 14.42 6.36
C GLU A 132 36.04 13.21 6.30
N VAL A 133 35.10 13.24 5.34
CA VAL A 133 33.95 12.34 5.33
C VAL A 133 33.75 11.65 3.99
N LEU A 134 33.58 10.33 4.05
CA LEU A 134 33.05 9.52 2.96
C LEU A 134 31.53 9.45 3.08
N LYS A 135 30.85 9.59 1.95
CA LYS A 135 29.39 9.44 1.86
C LYS A 135 29.03 8.25 0.98
N SER A 136 28.10 7.43 1.43
CA SER A 136 27.54 6.37 0.59
C SER A 136 26.62 6.95 -0.48
N SER A 137 26.26 6.11 -1.45
CA SER A 137 25.09 6.36 -2.30
C SER A 137 23.83 6.53 -1.42
N THR A 138 22.86 7.24 -1.97
CA THR A 138 21.58 7.44 -1.31
C THR A 138 20.70 6.19 -1.41
N PHE A 139 19.98 5.87 -0.34
CA PHE A 139 19.05 4.75 -0.25
C PHE A 139 17.71 5.14 0.39
N SER A 140 16.70 4.31 0.22
CA SER A 140 15.33 4.52 0.72
C SER A 140 14.65 3.18 1.01
N SER A 141 13.50 3.18 1.69
CA SER A 141 12.82 1.92 2.05
C SER A 141 12.20 1.21 0.84
N GLY A 142 12.01 1.92 -0.27
CA GLY A 142 11.56 1.39 -1.55
C GLY A 142 11.91 2.32 -2.72
N PRO A 143 11.69 1.88 -3.97
CA PRO A 143 12.12 2.59 -5.18
C PRO A 143 11.53 4.00 -5.30
N ASN A 144 10.25 4.16 -4.96
CA ASN A 144 9.50 5.41 -5.09
C ASN A 144 9.38 6.19 -3.78
N ASP A 145 10.15 5.80 -2.75
CA ASP A 145 10.14 6.51 -1.48
C ASP A 145 10.89 7.83 -1.60
N LYS A 146 10.24 8.92 -1.20
CA LYS A 146 10.76 10.29 -1.21
C LYS A 146 11.72 10.55 -0.04
N MET A 147 11.72 9.69 0.97
CA MET A 147 12.63 9.76 2.10
C MET A 147 13.97 9.13 1.72
N LYS A 148 15.00 9.96 1.64
CA LYS A 148 16.32 9.58 1.16
C LYS A 148 17.35 9.66 2.28
N TRP A 149 18.13 8.60 2.43
CA TRP A 149 19.13 8.43 3.48
C TRP A 149 20.50 8.16 2.87
N CYS A 150 21.57 8.48 3.59
CA CYS A 150 22.90 7.96 3.26
C CYS A 150 23.73 7.74 4.52
N LEU A 151 24.81 6.97 4.40
CA LEU A 151 25.80 6.80 5.46
C LEU A 151 26.91 7.82 5.32
N ARG A 152 27.42 8.30 6.45
CA ARG A 152 28.62 9.14 6.56
C ARG A 152 29.66 8.42 7.42
N VAL A 153 30.87 8.30 6.90
CA VAL A 153 32.01 7.69 7.60
C VAL A 153 33.15 8.68 7.68
N ASN A 154 33.72 8.86 8.86
CA ASN A 154 35.01 9.54 9.04
C ASN A 154 36.06 8.46 9.39
N PRO A 155 36.88 8.00 8.42
CA PRO A 155 37.81 6.89 8.63
C PRO A 155 38.83 7.13 9.73
N LYS A 156 39.26 8.39 9.91
CA LYS A 156 40.23 8.85 10.90
C LYS A 156 39.60 9.68 12.04
N GLY A 157 38.31 9.47 12.32
CA GLY A 157 37.59 10.19 13.37
C GLY A 157 37.06 11.54 12.93
N LEU A 158 36.08 12.08 13.67
CA LEU A 158 35.45 13.37 13.39
C LEU A 158 36.26 14.55 13.93
N ASP A 159 36.93 14.37 15.07
CA ASP A 159 37.70 15.37 15.79
C ASP A 159 38.73 14.70 16.71
N ASP A 160 39.50 15.49 17.46
CA ASP A 160 40.57 15.00 18.36
C ASP A 160 40.09 13.97 19.39
N GLU A 161 38.85 14.10 19.87
CA GLU A 161 38.29 13.16 20.84
C GLU A 161 38.08 11.76 20.23
N SER A 162 37.93 11.70 18.91
CA SER A 162 37.59 10.50 18.15
C SER A 162 38.64 10.07 17.12
N LYS A 163 39.83 10.69 17.12
CA LYS A 163 40.94 10.43 16.18
C LYS A 163 41.37 8.95 16.03
N ASP A 164 41.22 8.18 17.12
CA ASP A 164 41.59 6.76 17.17
C ASP A 164 40.43 5.83 16.80
N TYR A 165 39.30 6.41 16.39
CA TYR A 165 38.07 5.70 16.05
C TYR A 165 37.61 6.01 14.63
N LEU A 166 36.90 5.07 14.04
CA LEU A 166 36.04 5.35 12.90
C LEU A 166 34.72 5.94 13.45
N SER A 167 34.27 7.05 12.89
CA SER A 167 32.94 7.61 13.20
C SER A 167 31.95 7.23 12.09
N LEU A 168 30.72 6.87 12.47
CA LEU A 168 29.69 6.41 11.53
C LEU A 168 28.33 7.01 11.87
N TYR A 169 27.67 7.59 10.85
CA TYR A 169 26.39 8.27 11.00
C TYR A 169 25.41 7.91 9.88
N LEU A 170 24.13 7.94 10.22
CA LEU A 170 23.00 7.91 9.29
C LEU A 170 22.55 9.35 9.07
N LEU A 171 22.50 9.80 7.82
CA LEU A 171 22.05 11.14 7.43
C LEU A 171 20.69 11.03 6.73
N LEU A 172 19.74 11.87 7.14
CA LEU A 172 18.52 12.11 6.36
C LEU A 172 18.79 13.17 5.30
N VAL A 173 18.90 12.76 4.03
CA VAL A 173 19.25 13.63 2.89
C VAL A 173 18.05 14.44 2.42
N SER A 174 16.90 13.80 2.28
CA SER A 174 15.66 14.44 1.83
C SER A 174 14.46 13.77 2.49
N CYS A 175 13.44 14.57 2.83
CA CYS A 175 12.20 14.09 3.40
C CYS A 175 11.04 15.00 3.00
N PRO A 176 9.88 14.47 2.57
CA PRO A 176 8.69 15.28 2.33
C PRO A 176 8.01 15.74 3.63
N LYS A 177 8.31 15.10 4.77
CA LYS A 177 7.80 15.49 6.10
C LYS A 177 8.76 16.48 6.74
N SER A 178 8.25 17.32 7.65
CA SER A 178 9.07 18.25 8.43
C SER A 178 10.08 17.56 9.34
N GLU A 179 9.72 16.40 9.87
CA GLU A 179 10.58 15.56 10.70
C GLU A 179 10.19 14.08 10.61
N VAL A 180 11.12 13.22 10.98
CA VAL A 180 10.94 11.77 11.07
C VAL A 180 11.61 11.26 12.34
N ARG A 181 11.04 10.24 12.98
CA ARG A 181 11.72 9.53 14.05
C ARG A 181 12.18 8.16 13.57
N ALA A 182 13.45 7.83 13.80
CA ALA A 182 13.99 6.55 13.39
C ALA A 182 14.95 5.98 14.44
N LYS A 183 14.87 4.67 14.64
CA LYS A 183 15.95 3.88 15.24
C LYS A 183 16.88 3.39 14.14
N PHE A 184 18.14 3.20 14.47
CA PHE A 184 19.12 2.63 13.57
C PHE A 184 20.11 1.73 14.32
N LYS A 185 20.59 0.71 13.63
CA LYS A 185 21.67 -0.17 14.07
C LYS A 185 22.76 -0.19 13.00
N PHE A 186 24.01 -0.14 13.43
CA PHE A 186 25.16 -0.33 12.57
C PHE A 186 25.92 -1.58 13.00
N SER A 187 26.43 -2.34 12.05
CA SER A 187 27.30 -3.48 12.27
C SER A 187 28.33 -3.59 11.14
N LEU A 188 29.37 -4.37 11.38
CA LEU A 188 30.34 -4.78 10.36
C LEU A 188 29.99 -6.19 9.89
N LEU A 189 30.25 -6.50 8.63
CA LEU A 189 30.16 -7.86 8.12
C LEU A 189 31.55 -8.48 8.01
N ASN A 190 31.74 -9.65 8.63
CA ASN A 190 32.97 -10.43 8.51
C ASN A 190 33.03 -11.18 7.15
N ALA A 191 34.11 -11.93 6.92
CA ALA A 191 34.28 -12.74 5.69
C ALA A 191 33.14 -13.76 5.43
N LYS A 192 32.45 -14.20 6.48
CA LYS A 192 31.29 -15.12 6.40
C LYS A 192 29.96 -14.38 6.20
N ARG A 193 29.98 -13.06 6.07
CA ARG A 193 28.79 -12.16 6.02
C ARG A 193 27.95 -12.19 7.30
N GLU A 194 28.56 -12.49 8.44
CA GLU A 194 27.91 -12.41 9.74
C GLU A 194 28.10 -11.02 10.33
N GLU A 195 27.06 -10.50 10.97
CA GLU A 195 27.12 -9.22 11.68
C GLU A 195 27.99 -9.30 12.94
N THR A 196 28.89 -8.34 13.11
CA THR A 196 29.73 -8.18 14.29
C THR A 196 29.88 -6.70 14.66
N LYS A 197 30.37 -6.44 15.88
CA LYS A 197 30.61 -5.08 16.42
C LYS A 197 29.39 -4.15 16.27
N ALA A 198 28.21 -4.70 16.54
CA ALA A 198 26.95 -3.97 16.37
C ALA A 198 26.77 -2.89 17.43
N MET A 199 26.26 -1.73 17.03
CA MET A 199 25.77 -0.68 17.91
C MET A 199 24.43 -0.15 17.43
N GLU A 200 23.47 -0.03 18.35
CA GLU A 200 22.11 0.41 18.07
C GLU A 200 21.77 1.68 18.85
N SER A 201 20.99 2.56 18.20
CA SER A 201 20.36 3.70 18.85
C SER A 201 19.44 3.25 19.99
N GLN A 202 19.66 3.78 21.20
CA GLN A 202 18.83 3.45 22.38
C GLN A 202 17.34 3.79 22.17
N ARG A 203 17.06 4.86 21.42
CA ARG A 203 15.71 5.36 21.13
C ARG A 203 15.60 5.81 19.68
N ALA A 204 14.37 6.06 19.23
CA ALA A 204 14.16 6.70 17.95
C ALA A 204 14.60 8.18 18.04
N TYR A 205 15.58 8.56 17.23
CA TYR A 205 16.07 9.93 17.13
C TYR A 205 15.23 10.74 16.15
N ARG A 206 15.11 12.05 16.41
CA ARG A 206 14.44 12.99 15.52
C ARG A 206 15.39 13.42 14.41
N PHE A 207 15.05 13.09 13.18
CA PHE A 207 15.72 13.53 11.97
C PHE A 207 14.91 14.64 11.31
N VAL A 208 15.61 15.69 10.90
CA VAL A 208 15.13 16.70 9.95
C VAL A 208 16.03 16.62 8.71
N GLN A 209 15.61 17.20 7.60
CA GLN A 209 16.43 17.20 6.39
C GLN A 209 17.83 17.79 6.67
N GLY A 210 18.88 17.08 6.27
CA GLY A 210 20.27 17.44 6.51
C GLY A 210 20.82 17.06 7.88
N LYS A 211 20.00 16.49 8.78
CA LYS A 211 20.44 16.06 10.11
C LYS A 211 20.90 14.61 10.10
N ASP A 212 21.98 14.35 10.83
CA ASP A 212 22.50 13.01 11.08
C ASP A 212 22.49 12.63 12.56
N TRP A 213 22.54 11.31 12.79
CA TRP A 213 22.73 10.68 14.09
C TRP A 213 23.57 9.43 13.92
N GLY A 214 24.39 9.10 14.92
CA GLY A 214 25.34 8.00 14.80
C GLY A 214 26.25 7.88 16.01
N PHE A 215 27.37 7.19 15.81
CA PHE A 215 28.37 6.95 16.84
C PHE A 215 29.69 7.58 16.43
N LYS A 216 30.09 8.59 17.22
CA LYS A 216 31.37 9.28 17.07
C LYS A 216 32.55 8.32 17.28
N LYS A 217 32.42 7.37 18.19
CA LYS A 217 33.40 6.32 18.49
C LYS A 217 32.83 4.96 18.11
N PHE A 218 32.64 4.69 16.80
CA PHE A 218 31.99 3.46 16.35
C PHE A 218 32.86 2.22 16.62
N ILE A 219 34.09 2.23 16.12
CA ILE A 219 35.06 1.16 16.35
C ILE A 219 36.46 1.77 16.42
N ARG A 220 37.32 1.22 17.28
CA ARG A 220 38.73 1.65 17.30
C ARG A 220 39.42 1.24 16.01
N ARG A 221 40.26 2.12 15.49
CA ARG A 221 40.95 1.93 14.21
C ARG A 221 41.99 0.83 14.26
N ASP A 222 42.76 0.75 15.35
CA ASP A 222 43.75 -0.31 15.54
C ASP A 222 43.10 -1.70 15.54
N PHE A 223 41.99 -1.86 16.25
CA PHE A 223 41.21 -3.10 16.26
C PHE A 223 40.61 -3.42 14.88
N LEU A 224 40.15 -2.40 14.15
CA LEU A 224 39.58 -2.58 12.81
C LEU A 224 40.63 -3.01 11.78
N LEU A 225 41.83 -2.43 11.84
CA LEU A 225 42.93 -2.64 10.88
C LEU A 225 43.75 -3.90 11.19
N ASP A 226 43.64 -4.45 12.39
CA ASP A 226 44.31 -5.70 12.76
C ASP A 226 43.66 -6.90 12.04
N GLU A 227 44.43 -7.51 11.14
CA GLU A 227 44.03 -8.64 10.31
C GLU A 227 43.53 -9.84 11.13
N ALA A 228 44.02 -10.02 12.36
CA ALA A 228 43.59 -11.10 13.24
C ALA A 228 42.10 -11.02 13.60
N ASN A 229 41.50 -9.82 13.52
CA ASN A 229 40.08 -9.61 13.80
C ASN A 229 39.16 -9.91 12.62
N GLY A 230 39.70 -10.08 11.40
CA GLY A 230 38.94 -10.51 10.23
C GLY A 230 37.82 -9.55 9.79
N LEU A 231 37.96 -8.25 10.08
CA LEU A 231 36.96 -7.22 9.78
C LEU A 231 37.13 -6.53 8.42
N LEU A 232 38.28 -6.74 7.77
CA LEU A 232 38.63 -6.18 6.47
C LEU A 232 39.07 -7.28 5.49
N PRO A 233 38.18 -8.25 5.15
CA PRO A 233 38.52 -9.26 4.15
C PRO A 233 38.83 -8.60 2.81
N ASP A 234 39.98 -8.92 2.22
CA ASP A 234 40.52 -8.27 1.02
C ASP A 234 40.65 -6.73 1.13
N ASP A 235 40.92 -6.20 2.32
CA ASP A 235 40.93 -4.76 2.61
C ASP A 235 39.59 -4.06 2.29
N LYS A 236 38.48 -4.79 2.45
CA LYS A 236 37.12 -4.26 2.22
C LYS A 236 36.39 -4.08 3.54
N LEU A 237 36.08 -2.84 3.87
CA LEU A 237 35.19 -2.53 4.99
C LEU A 237 33.74 -2.65 4.53
N THR A 238 32.99 -3.61 5.04
CA THR A 238 31.55 -3.75 4.76
C THR A 238 30.72 -3.34 5.97
N LEU A 239 30.06 -2.19 5.83
CA LEU A 239 29.12 -1.63 6.80
C LEU A 239 27.70 -2.15 6.50
N PHE A 240 27.00 -2.57 7.53
CA PHE A 240 25.59 -2.91 7.47
C PHE A 240 24.80 -1.97 8.38
N CYS A 241 23.76 -1.36 7.83
CA CYS A 241 22.88 -0.44 8.52
C CYS A 241 21.45 -0.96 8.47
N GLU A 242 20.81 -1.07 9.62
CA GLU A 242 19.37 -1.31 9.71
C GLU A 242 18.70 -0.03 10.21
N VAL A 243 17.58 0.35 9.58
CA VAL A 243 16.81 1.55 9.91
C VAL A 243 15.36 1.15 10.18
N SER A 244 14.83 1.61 11.30
CA SER A 244 13.44 1.44 11.71
C SER A 244 12.78 2.80 11.86
N VAL A 245 12.02 3.22 10.83
CA VAL A 245 11.34 4.51 10.77
C VAL A 245 9.95 4.40 11.39
N VAL A 246 9.67 5.27 12.36
CA VAL A 246 8.35 5.41 12.98
C VAL A 246 7.45 6.20 12.04
N GLN A 247 6.32 5.60 11.65
CA GLN A 247 5.27 6.23 10.86
C GLN A 247 4.14 6.74 11.76
N ASP A 248 3.08 7.26 11.13
CA ASP A 248 1.92 7.81 11.83
C ASP A 248 1.23 6.71 12.64
N SER A 249 0.76 7.05 13.84
CA SER A 249 0.08 6.14 14.75
C SER A 249 -1.43 6.20 14.55
N VAL A 250 -2.11 5.07 14.65
CA VAL A 250 -3.58 5.00 14.63
C VAL A 250 -4.07 4.68 16.03
N ASN A 251 -5.01 5.49 16.53
CA ASN A 251 -5.74 5.21 17.76
C ASN A 251 -7.04 4.51 17.39
N ILE A 252 -7.27 3.33 17.96
CA ILE A 252 -8.54 2.64 17.87
C ILE A 252 -9.14 2.63 19.27
N SER A 253 -10.30 3.27 19.40
CA SER A 253 -11.03 3.42 20.65
C SER A 253 -12.40 2.77 20.55
N GLY A 254 -12.85 2.17 21.64
CA GLY A 254 -14.18 1.60 21.76
C GLY A 254 -14.80 1.94 23.11
N GLN A 255 -16.13 1.94 23.13
CA GLN A 255 -16.89 1.94 24.37
C GLN A 255 -17.37 0.51 24.63
N SER A 256 -17.16 0.04 25.85
CA SER A 256 -17.81 -1.17 26.34
C SER A 256 -19.25 -0.79 26.67
N ASN A 257 -20.19 -1.09 25.76
CA ASN A 257 -21.61 -0.89 26.03
C ASN A 257 -21.99 -1.69 27.29
N MET A 258 -22.22 -1.00 28.42
CA MET A 258 -22.66 -1.64 29.68
C MET A 258 -24.13 -2.09 29.65
N ASN A 259 -24.83 -1.91 28.54
CA ASN A 259 -26.13 -2.52 28.34
C ASN A 259 -25.93 -3.98 27.90
N MET A 260 -26.32 -4.93 28.76
CA MET A 260 -26.38 -6.38 28.51
C MET A 260 -27.29 -6.80 27.32
N LEU A 261 -27.70 -5.87 26.46
CA LEU A 261 -28.38 -6.20 25.21
C LEU A 261 -27.33 -6.73 24.24
N LYS A 262 -27.23 -8.06 24.16
CA LYS A 262 -26.49 -8.73 23.08
C LYS A 262 -27.16 -8.38 21.76
N VAL A 263 -26.64 -7.35 21.09
CA VAL A 263 -27.02 -7.06 19.71
C VAL A 263 -26.44 -8.20 18.87
N PRO A 264 -27.28 -8.98 18.17
CA PRO A 264 -26.79 -10.01 17.25
C PRO A 264 -25.88 -9.37 16.20
N GLU A 265 -24.87 -10.10 15.74
CA GLU A 265 -24.05 -9.65 14.62
C GLU A 265 -24.93 -9.40 13.39
N CYS A 266 -24.53 -8.43 12.55
CA CYS A 266 -25.28 -8.12 11.34
C CYS A 266 -25.17 -9.28 10.33
N GLN A 267 -26.27 -10.02 10.15
CA GLN A 267 -26.34 -11.17 9.23
C GLN A 267 -26.71 -10.81 7.78
N LEU A 268 -26.77 -9.51 7.45
CA LEU A 268 -27.23 -9.06 6.13
C LEU A 268 -26.41 -9.67 4.97
N SER A 269 -25.10 -9.82 5.14
CA SER A 269 -24.24 -10.42 4.11
C SER A 269 -24.60 -11.88 3.86
N ASP A 270 -24.84 -12.64 4.93
CA ASP A 270 -25.20 -14.05 4.85
C ASP A 270 -26.59 -14.24 4.26
N ASP A 271 -27.55 -13.40 4.68
CA ASP A 271 -28.92 -13.40 4.15
C ASP A 271 -28.95 -13.11 2.64
N LEU A 272 -28.17 -12.12 2.18
CA LEU A 272 -28.05 -11.81 0.75
C LEU A 272 -27.30 -12.92 -0.02
N GLY A 273 -26.29 -13.55 0.59
CA GLY A 273 -25.61 -14.71 0.03
C GLY A 273 -26.58 -15.89 -0.18
N ASN A 274 -27.44 -16.16 0.80
CA ASN A 274 -28.46 -17.20 0.72
C ASN A 274 -29.47 -16.97 -0.41
N LEU A 275 -29.83 -15.71 -0.71
CA LEU A 275 -30.71 -15.39 -1.85
C LEU A 275 -30.09 -15.82 -3.18
N TRP A 276 -28.78 -15.62 -3.34
CA TRP A 276 -28.03 -16.05 -4.51
C TRP A 276 -27.92 -17.57 -4.60
N GLU A 277 -27.44 -18.23 -3.54
CA GLU A 277 -27.20 -19.68 -3.54
C GLU A 277 -28.48 -20.49 -3.75
N CYS A 278 -29.59 -20.06 -3.15
CA CYS A 278 -30.89 -20.72 -3.29
C CYS A 278 -31.70 -20.22 -4.49
N SER A 279 -31.20 -19.26 -5.28
CA SER A 279 -31.88 -18.68 -6.45
C SER A 279 -33.32 -18.18 -6.17
N ARG A 280 -33.58 -17.71 -4.94
CA ARG A 280 -34.93 -17.30 -4.49
C ARG A 280 -35.29 -15.92 -5.01
N PHE A 281 -36.51 -15.73 -5.52
CA PHE A 281 -37.03 -14.43 -5.99
C PHE A 281 -36.17 -13.75 -7.07
N THR A 282 -35.54 -14.55 -7.92
CA THR A 282 -34.71 -14.05 -9.02
C THR A 282 -35.58 -13.47 -10.14
N ASP A 283 -35.14 -12.37 -10.72
CA ASP A 283 -35.87 -11.57 -11.73
C ASP A 283 -35.02 -11.31 -12.99
N CYS A 284 -33.82 -11.86 -13.05
CA CYS A 284 -33.00 -11.92 -14.26
C CYS A 284 -32.10 -13.16 -14.31
N SER A 285 -31.57 -13.44 -15.50
CA SER A 285 -30.63 -14.52 -15.75
C SER A 285 -29.36 -14.00 -16.42
N LEU A 286 -28.20 -14.40 -15.91
CA LEU A 286 -26.89 -14.17 -16.52
C LEU A 286 -26.48 -15.42 -17.30
N TYR A 287 -26.16 -15.26 -18.58
CA TYR A 287 -25.67 -16.34 -19.43
C TYR A 287 -24.20 -16.12 -19.75
N VAL A 288 -23.37 -17.06 -19.30
CA VAL A 288 -21.92 -17.00 -19.43
C VAL A 288 -21.39 -18.37 -19.80
N GLY A 289 -20.65 -18.46 -20.92
CA GLY A 289 -20.01 -19.70 -21.37
C GLY A 289 -20.98 -20.87 -21.57
N GLY A 290 -22.23 -20.60 -21.97
CA GLY A 290 -23.27 -21.62 -22.16
C GLY A 290 -24.02 -22.04 -20.89
N GLN A 291 -23.67 -21.50 -19.71
CA GLN A 291 -24.38 -21.74 -18.45
C GLN A 291 -25.26 -20.55 -18.07
N GLU A 292 -26.44 -20.85 -17.52
CA GLU A 292 -27.36 -19.86 -16.97
C GLU A 292 -27.22 -19.76 -15.44
N PHE A 293 -27.17 -18.54 -14.92
CA PHE A 293 -27.18 -18.21 -13.50
C PHE A 293 -28.34 -17.28 -13.19
N LYS A 294 -29.18 -17.63 -12.21
CA LYS A 294 -30.29 -16.79 -11.77
C LYS A 294 -29.80 -15.70 -10.82
N ALA A 295 -30.30 -14.47 -10.98
CA ALA A 295 -29.81 -13.31 -10.24
C ALA A 295 -30.93 -12.29 -9.94
N HIS A 296 -30.57 -11.24 -9.20
CA HIS A 296 -31.45 -10.16 -8.79
C HIS A 296 -31.00 -8.83 -9.39
N LYS A 297 -31.85 -8.21 -10.22
CA LYS A 297 -31.56 -6.93 -10.87
C LYS A 297 -31.23 -5.85 -9.86
N SER A 298 -31.99 -5.77 -8.77
CA SER A 298 -31.81 -4.77 -7.71
C SER A 298 -30.43 -4.86 -7.05
N ILE A 299 -29.96 -6.08 -6.75
CA ILE A 299 -28.64 -6.31 -6.14
C ILE A 299 -27.55 -5.98 -7.15
N LEU A 300 -27.67 -6.48 -8.39
CA LEU A 300 -26.70 -6.24 -9.45
C LEU A 300 -26.58 -4.75 -9.81
N ALA A 301 -27.70 -4.06 -9.99
CA ALA A 301 -27.76 -2.63 -10.28
C ALA A 301 -27.17 -1.81 -9.13
N ALA A 302 -27.51 -2.14 -7.88
CA ALA A 302 -26.94 -1.42 -6.74
C ALA A 302 -25.41 -1.59 -6.66
N ARG A 303 -24.89 -2.77 -7.02
CA ARG A 303 -23.46 -3.11 -6.87
C ARG A 303 -22.61 -2.92 -8.12
N SER A 304 -23.22 -2.62 -9.26
CA SER A 304 -22.51 -2.39 -10.52
C SER A 304 -23.20 -1.31 -11.34
N PRO A 305 -22.54 -0.16 -11.57
CA PRO A 305 -23.04 0.88 -12.46
C PRO A 305 -23.33 0.36 -13.88
N VAL A 306 -22.59 -0.66 -14.34
CA VAL A 306 -22.79 -1.30 -15.64
C VAL A 306 -24.12 -2.04 -15.67
N PHE A 307 -24.42 -2.88 -14.67
CA PHE A 307 -25.72 -3.55 -14.58
C PHE A 307 -26.85 -2.56 -14.33
N ASN A 308 -26.61 -1.49 -13.58
CA ASN A 308 -27.60 -0.43 -13.39
C ASN A 308 -27.99 0.17 -14.75
N ALA A 309 -27.02 0.61 -15.56
CA ALA A 309 -27.29 1.15 -16.89
C ALA A 309 -27.99 0.12 -17.80
N MET A 310 -27.55 -1.15 -17.78
CA MET A 310 -28.17 -2.25 -18.54
C MET A 310 -29.65 -2.45 -18.22
N PHE A 311 -30.05 -2.28 -16.96
CA PHE A 311 -31.43 -2.50 -16.52
C PHE A 311 -32.28 -1.23 -16.48
N GLU A 312 -31.68 -0.05 -16.39
CA GLU A 312 -32.36 1.25 -16.34
C GLU A 312 -32.77 1.73 -17.74
N HIS A 313 -32.01 1.40 -18.78
CA HIS A 313 -32.33 1.75 -20.16
C HIS A 313 -33.06 0.62 -20.89
N GLU A 314 -33.80 0.94 -21.96
CA GLU A 314 -34.57 0.00 -22.79
C GLU A 314 -33.70 -0.92 -23.70
N MET A 315 -32.60 -1.43 -23.16
CA MET A 315 -31.73 -2.38 -23.83
C MET A 315 -32.35 -3.79 -23.87
N GLU A 316 -31.79 -4.67 -24.70
CA GLU A 316 -32.27 -6.05 -24.86
C GLU A 316 -32.26 -6.82 -23.52
N GLU A 317 -31.29 -6.51 -22.66
CA GLU A 317 -31.11 -7.06 -21.32
C GLU A 317 -32.26 -6.70 -20.37
N SER A 318 -32.77 -5.47 -20.44
CA SER A 318 -33.90 -5.02 -19.62
C SER A 318 -35.22 -5.58 -20.13
N LYS A 319 -35.38 -5.73 -21.45
CA LYS A 319 -36.58 -6.29 -22.11
C LYS A 319 -36.68 -7.80 -21.96
N LYS A 320 -35.56 -8.53 -22.04
CA LYS A 320 -35.53 -10.00 -21.99
C LYS A 320 -35.23 -10.57 -20.60
N ASN A 321 -34.94 -9.72 -19.62
CA ASN A 321 -34.46 -10.11 -18.29
C ASN A 321 -33.25 -11.05 -18.35
N ARG A 322 -32.45 -10.91 -19.40
CA ARG A 322 -31.39 -11.86 -19.76
C ARG A 322 -30.17 -11.09 -20.20
N VAL A 323 -29.07 -11.25 -19.47
CA VAL A 323 -27.77 -10.64 -19.83
C VAL A 323 -26.87 -11.73 -20.41
N THR A 324 -26.35 -11.52 -21.61
CA THR A 324 -25.39 -12.41 -22.26
C THR A 324 -24.04 -11.71 -22.32
N SER A 325 -23.01 -12.31 -21.73
CA SER A 325 -21.65 -11.77 -21.81
C SER A 325 -20.72 -12.73 -22.55
N VAL A 326 -20.02 -12.21 -23.55
CA VAL A 326 -19.06 -12.95 -24.39
C VAL A 326 -17.66 -12.98 -23.76
N THR A 327 -17.41 -12.13 -22.75
CA THR A 327 -16.07 -11.92 -22.16
C THR A 327 -15.90 -12.55 -20.77
N TRP A 328 -16.97 -13.07 -20.16
CA TRP A 328 -16.91 -13.59 -18.79
C TRP A 328 -16.58 -15.09 -18.81
N THR A 329 -15.70 -15.53 -17.92
CA THR A 329 -15.39 -16.96 -17.74
C THR A 329 -16.12 -17.50 -16.52
N GLN A 330 -16.55 -18.77 -16.56
CA GLN A 330 -17.33 -19.44 -15.50
C GLN A 330 -16.68 -19.34 -14.10
N LYS A 331 -15.34 -19.31 -14.02
CA LYS A 331 -14.58 -19.14 -12.76
C LYS A 331 -14.73 -17.75 -12.13
N SER A 332 -15.08 -16.73 -12.92
CA SER A 332 -15.14 -15.34 -12.46
C SER A 332 -16.47 -14.99 -11.78
N LEU A 333 -17.51 -15.82 -11.94
CA LEU A 333 -18.86 -15.61 -11.38
C LEU A 333 -19.12 -16.33 -10.05
N ARG A 334 -18.22 -17.24 -9.63
CA ARG A 334 -18.36 -18.06 -8.42
C ARG A 334 -17.44 -17.66 -7.26
N LYS A 335 -16.65 -16.59 -7.41
CA LYS A 335 -15.80 -16.00 -6.35
C LYS A 335 -16.48 -14.75 -5.80
#